data_AF-A0A0R3MHD7-F1
#
_entry.id   AF-A0A0R3MHD7-F1
#
_cell.length_a   1.000
_cell.length_b   1.000
_cell.length_c   1.000
_cell.angle_alpha   90.00
_cell.angle_beta   90.00
_cell.angle_gamma   90.00
#
_symmetry.space_group_name_H-M   'P 1'
#
loop_
_entity.id
_entity.type
_entity.pdbx_description
1 polymer ?
#
loop_
_entity_poly.entity_id
_entity_poly.type
_entity_poly.pdbx_seq_one_letter_code
_entity_poly.pdbx_strand_id
1 'polypeptide(L)'
;MVDRMRRREFITHFVAAAAISLCPAYAEKGVLNLGFDSAEKSTELLAAFREGLRTLGFVDNQNVAIEYAFAEGQYDRFPELVATLVKNNVRVIVAATGTNGVLATTAATKTIPIVFAIAMDPVSVGVVSSLNRPGGNATGVSMYTPQLVAKRLELLAELTPAGGTIAMLINPTNPNADVISSDAEAAAKSLGRQLYVLRASTDQKIATAFDEIRDRKYVALLVSPDAFYIARREQLAALCEQNRIPAIYEWSLFVKMAGL
;
A
#
# COMPACT_ATOMS: atom_id res chain seq x y z
N MET A 1 -23.54 -63.87 35.27
CA MET A 1 -24.90 -63.73 34.71
C MET A 1 -24.88 -62.47 33.85
N VAL A 2 -24.90 -62.64 32.52
CA VAL A 2 -24.64 -61.56 31.55
C VAL A 2 -25.83 -60.62 31.53
N ASP A 3 -25.63 -59.37 31.95
CA ASP A 3 -26.68 -58.36 31.93
C ASP A 3 -26.85 -57.78 30.52
N ARG A 4 -28.10 -57.72 30.08
CA ARG A 4 -28.52 -57.58 28.69
C ARG A 4 -28.79 -56.11 28.42
N MET A 5 -27.74 -55.35 28.09
CA MET A 5 -27.84 -53.92 27.76
C MET A 5 -28.91 -53.64 26.69
N ARG A 6 -29.92 -52.85 27.05
CA ARG A 6 -31.00 -52.38 26.16
C ARG A 6 -30.46 -51.31 25.21
N ARG A 7 -30.16 -51.72 23.97
CA ARG A 7 -29.72 -50.87 22.83
C ARG A 7 -30.62 -49.67 22.48
N ARG A 8 -31.78 -49.48 23.13
CA ARG A 8 -32.78 -48.47 22.74
C ARG A 8 -32.79 -47.19 23.59
N GLU A 9 -32.11 -47.14 24.72
CA GLU A 9 -32.00 -45.90 25.53
C GLU A 9 -30.75 -45.06 25.19
N PHE A 10 -29.80 -45.65 24.46
CA PHE A 10 -28.58 -44.96 24.01
C PHE A 10 -28.81 -44.03 22.82
N ILE A 11 -29.85 -44.26 22.02
CA ILE A 11 -30.12 -43.48 20.79
C ILE A 11 -30.89 -42.20 21.10
N THR A 12 -31.70 -42.17 22.16
CA THR A 12 -32.45 -40.97 22.56
C THR A 12 -31.57 -39.88 23.18
N HIS A 13 -30.39 -40.20 23.69
CA HIS A 13 -29.44 -39.23 24.24
C HIS A 13 -28.48 -38.63 23.21
N PHE A 14 -28.41 -39.18 21.99
CA PHE A 14 -27.53 -38.66 20.93
C PHE A 14 -28.19 -37.62 20.02
N VAL A 15 -29.52 -37.51 20.03
CA VAL A 15 -30.24 -36.52 19.21
C VAL A 15 -30.40 -35.17 19.94
N ALA A 16 -30.21 -35.13 21.26
CA ALA A 16 -30.17 -33.89 22.03
C ALA A 16 -28.80 -33.18 22.04
N ALA A 17 -27.77 -33.76 21.42
CA ALA A 17 -26.43 -33.16 21.33
C ALA A 17 -26.14 -32.46 19.98
N ALA A 18 -27.09 -32.46 19.04
CA ALA A 18 -26.92 -31.84 17.71
C ALA A 18 -27.57 -30.44 17.59
N ALA A 19 -28.04 -29.86 18.70
CA ALA A 19 -28.57 -28.49 18.75
C ALA A 19 -27.81 -27.61 19.75
N ILE A 20 -26.53 -27.93 20.02
CA ILE A 20 -25.64 -27.05 20.77
C ILE A 20 -25.02 -26.06 19.78
N SER A 21 -25.72 -24.93 19.66
CA SER A 21 -25.13 -23.64 19.35
C SER A 21 -24.48 -23.48 17.98
N LEU A 22 -25.29 -23.18 16.96
CA LEU A 22 -24.98 -22.09 16.03
C LEU A 22 -25.01 -20.75 16.82
N CYS A 23 -24.16 -20.63 17.84
CA CYS A 23 -23.69 -19.32 18.21
C CYS A 23 -22.63 -19.00 17.16
N PRO A 24 -22.72 -17.86 16.44
CA PRO A 24 -21.51 -17.25 15.91
C PRO A 24 -20.65 -16.90 17.11
N ALA A 25 -19.90 -17.90 17.60
CA ALA A 25 -18.95 -17.75 18.68
C ALA A 25 -17.93 -16.74 18.17
N TYR A 26 -17.97 -15.55 18.77
CA TYR A 26 -16.95 -14.50 18.74
C TYR A 26 -15.94 -14.70 17.61
N ALA A 27 -16.11 -13.96 16.52
CA ALA A 27 -14.97 -13.68 15.67
C ALA A 27 -13.89 -13.07 16.60
N GLU A 28 -12.93 -13.89 17.03
CA GLU A 28 -11.82 -13.45 17.86
C GLU A 28 -11.19 -12.28 17.10
N LYS A 29 -11.01 -11.13 17.76
CA LYS A 29 -10.37 -9.94 17.15
C LYS A 29 -9.11 -10.37 16.40
N GLY A 30 -9.17 -10.37 15.07
CA GLY A 30 -8.41 -11.35 14.30
C GLY A 30 -7.38 -10.71 13.37
N VAL A 31 -7.76 -9.62 12.71
CA VAL A 31 -6.91 -8.95 11.72
C VAL A 31 -7.25 -7.47 11.71
N LEU A 32 -6.24 -6.63 11.58
CA LEU A 32 -6.41 -5.25 11.19
C LEU A 32 -5.85 -5.04 9.78
N ASN A 33 -6.60 -4.38 8.91
CA ASN A 33 -6.10 -3.83 7.66
C ASN A 33 -5.94 -2.30 7.78
N LEU A 34 -4.69 -1.84 7.75
CA LEU A 34 -4.32 -0.44 7.72
C LEU A 34 -4.07 -0.01 6.28
N GLY A 35 -4.89 0.90 5.77
CA GLY A 35 -4.77 1.50 4.44
C GLY A 35 -4.29 2.95 4.50
N PHE A 36 -3.62 3.40 3.44
CA PHE A 36 -3.23 4.81 3.34
C PHE A 36 -4.35 5.71 2.79
N ASP A 37 -5.01 5.31 1.69
CA ASP A 37 -6.10 6.08 1.06
C ASP A 37 -7.42 5.89 1.83
N SER A 38 -8.53 6.43 1.33
CA SER A 38 -9.86 6.20 1.91
C SER A 38 -10.37 4.77 1.65
N ALA A 39 -11.35 4.34 2.43
CA ALA A 39 -12.04 3.07 2.21
C ALA A 39 -12.66 2.98 0.80
N GLU A 40 -13.32 4.06 0.37
CA GLU A 40 -13.95 4.18 -0.95
C GLU A 40 -12.93 3.98 -2.08
N LYS A 41 -11.79 4.67 -1.98
CA LYS A 41 -10.71 4.60 -2.96
C LYS A 41 -9.93 3.28 -2.93
N SER A 42 -10.09 2.49 -1.85
CA SER A 42 -9.42 1.20 -1.67
C SER A 42 -10.32 0.00 -2.01
N THR A 43 -11.53 0.20 -2.53
CA THR A 43 -12.54 -0.86 -2.73
C THR A 43 -12.00 -2.08 -3.50
N GLU A 44 -11.32 -1.88 -4.63
CA GLU A 44 -10.77 -3.00 -5.43
C GLU A 44 -9.71 -3.80 -4.66
N LEU A 45 -8.81 -3.11 -3.95
CA LEU A 45 -7.76 -3.73 -3.14
C LEU A 45 -8.33 -4.49 -1.95
N LEU A 46 -9.34 -3.93 -1.27
CA LEU A 46 -10.01 -4.58 -0.15
C LEU A 46 -10.80 -5.80 -0.61
N ALA A 47 -11.44 -5.75 -1.78
CA ALA A 47 -12.10 -6.91 -2.38
C ALA A 47 -11.10 -8.03 -2.66
N ALA A 48 -9.95 -7.72 -3.28
CA ALA A 48 -8.88 -8.69 -3.54
C ALA A 48 -8.30 -9.28 -2.24
N PHE A 49 -8.10 -8.44 -1.21
CA PHE A 49 -7.64 -8.88 0.11
C PHE A 49 -8.62 -9.86 0.77
N ARG A 50 -9.91 -9.50 0.80
CA ARG A 50 -10.98 -10.36 1.35
C ARG A 50 -11.10 -11.67 0.57
N GLU A 51 -10.99 -11.62 -0.75
CA GLU A 51 -11.03 -12.80 -1.59
C GLU A 51 -9.85 -13.73 -1.31
N GLY A 52 -8.63 -13.19 -1.20
CA GLY A 52 -7.45 -13.96 -0.80
C GLY A 52 -7.64 -14.67 0.54
N LEU A 53 -8.12 -13.96 1.56
CA LEU A 53 -8.44 -14.55 2.86
C LEU A 53 -9.53 -15.63 2.76
N ARG A 54 -10.59 -15.38 1.97
CA ARG A 54 -11.69 -16.33 1.75
C ARG A 54 -11.20 -17.64 1.15
N THR A 55 -10.27 -17.60 0.19
CA THR A 55 -9.70 -18.83 -0.41
C THR A 55 -8.92 -19.68 0.58
N LEU A 56 -8.41 -19.07 1.66
CA LEU A 56 -7.74 -19.74 2.77
C LEU A 56 -8.70 -20.13 3.91
N GLY A 57 -10.00 -19.89 3.73
CA GLY A 57 -11.04 -20.20 4.71
C GLY A 57 -11.27 -19.10 5.75
N PHE A 58 -10.65 -17.92 5.63
CA PHE A 58 -10.89 -16.78 6.52
C PHE A 58 -11.93 -15.83 5.91
N VAL A 59 -13.09 -15.73 6.55
CA VAL A 59 -14.24 -14.96 6.07
C VAL A 59 -14.62 -13.90 7.10
N ASP A 60 -14.54 -12.64 6.66
CA ASP A 60 -14.83 -11.46 7.47
C ASP A 60 -16.24 -11.53 8.09
N ASN A 61 -16.33 -11.22 9.38
CA ASN A 61 -17.54 -11.29 10.22
C ASN A 61 -18.21 -12.67 10.31
N GLN A 62 -17.54 -13.75 9.88
CA GLN A 62 -18.01 -15.11 10.08
C GLN A 62 -17.09 -15.90 11.01
N ASN A 63 -15.79 -15.95 10.69
CA ASN A 63 -14.80 -16.67 11.51
C ASN A 63 -13.53 -15.86 11.78
N VAL A 64 -13.43 -14.65 11.21
CA VAL A 64 -12.40 -13.66 11.54
C VAL A 64 -13.04 -12.28 11.58
N ALA A 65 -12.66 -11.47 12.57
CA ALA A 65 -13.04 -10.06 12.61
C ALA A 65 -11.91 -9.25 11.95
N ILE A 66 -12.23 -8.56 10.86
CA ILE A 66 -11.30 -7.64 10.19
C ILE A 66 -11.70 -6.21 10.52
N GLU A 67 -10.85 -5.54 11.30
CA GLU A 67 -10.94 -4.10 11.50
C GLU A 67 -10.26 -3.38 10.33
N TYR A 68 -10.78 -2.23 9.92
CA TYR A 68 -10.19 -1.41 8.86
C TYR A 68 -9.89 -0.01 9.39
N ALA A 69 -8.70 0.50 9.11
CA ALA A 69 -8.28 1.85 9.48
C ALA A 69 -7.61 2.52 8.29
N PHE A 70 -7.96 3.78 8.04
CA PHE A 70 -7.51 4.52 6.87
C PHE A 70 -6.88 5.85 7.28
N ALA A 71 -5.74 6.16 6.67
CA ALA A 71 -5.03 7.41 6.89
C ALA A 71 -5.57 8.57 6.02
N GLU A 72 -6.58 8.33 5.18
CA GLU A 72 -7.22 9.33 4.30
C GLU A 72 -6.21 10.16 3.50
N GLY A 73 -5.15 9.51 3.01
CA GLY A 73 -4.10 10.13 2.22
C GLY A 73 -3.13 11.02 2.99
N GLN A 74 -3.07 10.90 4.32
CA GLN A 74 -2.31 11.78 5.22
C GLN A 74 -1.34 10.98 6.11
N TYR A 75 -0.03 11.19 5.96
CA TYR A 75 0.99 10.43 6.69
C TYR A 75 1.02 10.70 8.19
N ASP A 76 0.71 11.92 8.60
CA ASP A 76 0.65 12.38 9.99
C ASP A 76 -0.46 11.71 10.81
N ARG A 77 -1.42 11.02 10.16
CA ARG A 77 -2.44 10.24 10.85
C ARG A 77 -1.96 8.88 11.34
N PHE A 78 -0.84 8.36 10.82
CA PHE A 78 -0.39 7.02 11.18
C PHE A 78 -0.08 6.83 12.68
N PRO A 79 0.62 7.76 13.38
CA PRO A 79 0.91 7.59 14.80
C PRO A 79 -0.34 7.36 15.66
N GLU A 80 -1.39 8.16 15.46
CA GLU A 80 -2.64 8.04 16.22
C GLU A 80 -3.43 6.79 15.84
N LEU A 81 -3.55 6.51 14.54
CA LEU A 81 -4.19 5.30 14.05
C LEU A 81 -3.51 4.08 14.69
N VAL A 82 -2.21 3.92 14.49
CA VAL A 82 -1.48 2.76 14.99
C VAL A 82 -1.54 2.66 16.53
N ALA A 83 -1.46 3.77 17.26
CA ALA A 83 -1.57 3.73 18.73
C ALA A 83 -2.93 3.18 19.21
N THR A 84 -4.02 3.56 18.54
CA THR A 84 -5.36 3.01 18.81
C THR A 84 -5.41 1.51 18.54
N LEU A 85 -4.74 1.08 17.48
CA LEU A 85 -4.72 -0.30 17.01
C LEU A 85 -3.94 -1.23 17.94
N VAL A 86 -2.80 -0.76 18.45
CA VAL A 86 -2.03 -1.49 19.47
C VAL A 86 -2.84 -1.67 20.75
N LYS A 87 -3.62 -0.66 21.16
CA LYS A 87 -4.52 -0.76 22.34
C LYS A 87 -5.64 -1.79 22.16
N ASN A 88 -6.09 -2.01 20.93
CA ASN A 88 -7.18 -2.95 20.62
C ASN A 88 -6.76 -4.43 20.68
N ASN A 89 -5.47 -4.73 20.88
CA ASN A 89 -4.89 -6.09 20.97
C ASN A 89 -5.29 -6.98 19.78
N VAL A 90 -5.15 -6.46 18.56
CA VAL A 90 -5.34 -7.24 17.33
C VAL A 90 -4.26 -8.32 17.19
N ARG A 91 -4.60 -9.45 16.55
CA ARG A 91 -3.66 -10.57 16.38
C ARG A 91 -2.62 -10.37 15.28
N VAL A 92 -2.96 -9.60 14.24
CA VAL A 92 -2.03 -9.24 13.15
C VAL A 92 -2.43 -7.89 12.57
N ILE A 93 -1.43 -7.13 12.15
CA ILE A 93 -1.61 -5.87 11.42
C ILE A 93 -1.15 -6.07 9.97
N VAL A 94 -2.06 -5.90 9.03
CA VAL A 94 -1.76 -5.82 7.60
C VAL A 94 -1.57 -4.35 7.24
N ALA A 95 -0.35 -3.95 6.88
CA ALA A 95 0.01 -2.57 6.57
C ALA A 95 0.12 -2.37 5.04
N ALA A 96 -0.96 -1.93 4.41
CA ALA A 96 -1.05 -1.61 2.99
C ALA A 96 -0.91 -0.08 2.78
N THR A 97 0.21 0.48 3.23
CA THR A 97 0.32 1.92 3.54
C THR A 97 1.44 2.67 2.83
N GLY A 98 2.27 1.97 2.07
CA GLY A 98 3.59 2.48 1.70
C GLY A 98 4.57 2.51 2.89
N THR A 99 5.81 2.87 2.62
CA THR A 99 6.94 2.86 3.57
C THR A 99 6.64 3.63 4.86
N ASN A 100 6.02 4.81 4.77
CA ASN A 100 5.72 5.66 5.94
C ASN A 100 4.81 4.98 6.96
N GLY A 101 3.74 4.33 6.52
CA GLY A 101 2.84 3.62 7.45
C GLY A 101 3.46 2.34 8.01
N VAL A 102 4.32 1.65 7.24
CA VAL A 102 5.06 0.48 7.73
C VAL A 102 6.05 0.88 8.83
N LEU A 103 6.76 2.00 8.66
CA LEU A 103 7.65 2.54 9.70
C LEU A 103 6.88 2.94 10.96
N ALA A 104 5.75 3.64 10.81
CA ALA A 104 4.90 3.99 11.95
C ALA A 104 4.39 2.74 12.68
N THR A 105 3.98 1.71 11.95
CA THR A 105 3.48 0.45 12.52
C THR A 105 4.57 -0.32 13.26
N THR A 106 5.74 -0.47 12.66
CA THR A 106 6.86 -1.19 13.30
C THR A 106 7.50 -0.41 14.46
N ALA A 107 7.37 0.92 14.50
CA ALA A 107 7.76 1.73 15.64
C ALA A 107 6.83 1.54 16.84
N ALA A 108 5.53 1.36 16.61
CA ALA A 108 4.53 1.30 17.68
C ALA A 108 4.41 -0.07 18.36
N THR A 109 4.81 -1.16 17.71
CA THR A 109 4.75 -2.50 18.31
C THR A 109 5.87 -3.41 17.82
N LYS A 110 6.44 -4.15 18.79
CA LYS A 110 7.42 -5.22 18.55
C LYS A 110 6.86 -6.62 18.80
N THR A 111 5.59 -6.71 19.21
CA THR A 111 4.96 -7.96 19.67
C THR A 111 3.82 -8.41 18.76
N ILE A 112 3.05 -7.49 18.19
CA ILE A 112 1.97 -7.83 17.26
C ILE A 112 2.61 -8.14 15.90
N PRO A 113 2.35 -9.31 15.29
CA PRO A 113 2.81 -9.60 13.93
C PRO A 113 2.34 -8.55 12.91
N ILE A 114 3.25 -8.11 12.04
CA ILE A 114 3.00 -7.13 10.99
C ILE A 114 3.25 -7.79 9.64
N VAL A 115 2.25 -7.73 8.76
CA VAL A 115 2.35 -8.13 7.35
C VAL A 115 2.25 -6.88 6.49
N PHE A 116 3.37 -6.38 5.97
CA PHE A 116 3.35 -5.23 5.08
C PHE A 116 3.05 -5.63 3.63
N ALA A 117 2.30 -4.78 2.94
CA ALA A 117 2.15 -4.81 1.50
C ALA A 117 2.54 -3.42 0.98
N ILE A 118 3.45 -3.36 0.02
CA ILE A 118 3.98 -2.12 -0.57
C ILE A 118 5.06 -1.46 0.32
N ALA A 119 6.18 -2.15 0.52
CA ALA A 119 7.45 -1.51 0.91
C ALA A 119 8.41 -1.56 -0.28
N MET A 120 9.08 -0.46 -0.63
CA MET A 120 10.05 -0.46 -1.75
C MET A 120 11.27 -1.32 -1.41
N ASP A 121 11.99 -0.94 -0.35
CA ASP A 121 13.09 -1.72 0.19
C ASP A 121 13.03 -1.73 1.74
N PRO A 122 12.38 -2.74 2.35
CA PRO A 122 12.21 -2.82 3.80
C PRO A 122 13.52 -3.08 4.55
N VAL A 123 14.59 -3.50 3.86
CA VAL A 123 15.92 -3.68 4.48
C VAL A 123 16.59 -2.33 4.65
N SER A 124 16.61 -1.52 3.58
CA SER A 124 17.25 -0.20 3.57
C SER A 124 16.67 0.75 4.63
N VAL A 125 15.34 0.67 4.85
CA VAL A 125 14.64 1.50 5.85
C VAL A 125 14.56 0.85 7.23
N GLY A 126 15.23 -0.30 7.45
CA GLY A 126 15.33 -0.94 8.76
C GLY A 126 14.04 -1.59 9.28
N VAL A 127 13.07 -1.86 8.41
CA VAL A 127 11.83 -2.59 8.75
C VAL A 127 12.13 -4.07 9.02
N VAL A 128 13.07 -4.65 8.25
CA VAL A 128 13.53 -6.04 8.39
C VAL A 128 15.05 -6.13 8.27
N SER A 129 15.69 -7.12 8.91
CA SER A 129 17.15 -7.30 8.81
C SER A 129 17.60 -7.87 7.47
N SER A 130 16.76 -8.69 6.83
CA SER A 130 16.98 -9.23 5.48
C SER A 130 15.67 -9.74 4.90
N LEU A 131 15.57 -9.87 3.58
CA LEU A 131 14.37 -10.39 2.93
C LEU A 131 14.10 -11.87 3.27
N ASN A 132 15.16 -12.69 3.34
CA ASN A 132 15.02 -14.12 3.62
C ASN A 132 14.82 -14.44 5.11
N ARG A 133 15.29 -13.55 6.00
CA ARG A 133 15.18 -13.66 7.45
C ARG A 133 14.91 -12.28 8.04
N PRO A 134 13.64 -11.91 8.25
CA PRO A 134 13.28 -10.56 8.69
C PRO A 134 13.77 -10.16 10.08
N GLY A 135 13.97 -11.12 10.99
CA GLY A 135 14.62 -10.89 12.29
C GLY A 135 13.75 -10.23 13.37
N GLY A 136 12.44 -10.02 13.12
CA GLY A 136 11.53 -9.39 14.08
C GLY A 136 10.06 -9.81 13.86
N ASN A 137 9.13 -8.96 14.29
CA ASN A 137 7.68 -9.19 14.14
C ASN A 137 7.10 -8.74 12.79
N ALA A 138 7.93 -8.21 11.87
CA ALA A 138 7.50 -7.74 10.57
C ALA A 138 7.91 -8.71 9.44
N THR A 139 7.00 -8.95 8.51
CA THR A 139 7.21 -9.66 7.25
C THR A 139 6.29 -9.08 6.18
N GLY A 140 6.40 -9.50 4.92
CA GLY A 140 5.47 -9.02 3.90
C GLY A 140 5.99 -9.11 2.48
N VAL A 141 5.39 -8.29 1.62
CA VAL A 141 5.71 -8.21 0.19
C VAL A 141 6.39 -6.89 -0.11
N SER A 142 7.61 -6.98 -0.62
CA SER A 142 8.37 -5.85 -1.15
C SER A 142 8.05 -5.66 -2.63
N MET A 143 7.85 -4.42 -3.06
CA MET A 143 7.69 -4.07 -4.47
C MET A 143 8.87 -3.23 -4.90
N TYR A 144 9.86 -3.87 -5.51
CA TYR A 144 11.05 -3.21 -6.03
C TYR A 144 10.70 -2.42 -7.29
N THR A 145 10.26 -1.18 -7.08
CA THR A 145 9.93 -0.25 -8.16
C THR A 145 10.99 0.80 -8.52
N PRO A 146 12.12 1.00 -7.78
CA PRO A 146 13.19 1.90 -8.23
C PRO A 146 13.87 1.46 -9.54
N GLN A 147 14.11 0.16 -9.77
CA GLN A 147 14.72 -0.27 -11.04
C GLN A 147 13.82 0.05 -12.25
N LEU A 148 12.51 0.13 -12.03
CA LEU A 148 11.55 0.51 -13.05
C LEU A 148 11.52 2.03 -13.30
N VAL A 149 12.06 2.86 -12.39
CA VAL A 149 12.15 4.32 -12.59
C VAL A 149 13.05 4.65 -13.76
N ALA A 150 14.22 3.99 -13.86
CA ALA A 150 15.11 4.13 -15.01
C ALA A 150 14.40 3.73 -16.32
N LYS A 151 13.66 2.62 -16.31
CA LYS A 151 12.94 2.18 -17.50
C LYS A 151 11.77 3.09 -17.91
N ARG A 152 11.03 3.62 -16.93
CA ARG A 152 9.99 4.63 -17.18
C ARG A 152 10.58 5.92 -17.75
N LEU A 153 11.75 6.32 -17.25
CA LEU A 153 12.48 7.47 -17.77
C LEU A 153 12.94 7.26 -19.21
N GLU A 154 13.46 6.07 -19.55
CA GLU A 154 13.80 5.70 -20.93
C GLU A 154 12.60 5.83 -21.87
N LEU A 155 11.46 5.23 -21.49
CA LEU A 155 10.22 5.31 -22.28
C LEU A 155 9.75 6.77 -22.44
N LEU A 156 9.81 7.55 -21.36
CA LEU A 156 9.45 8.96 -21.40
C LEU A 156 10.40 9.75 -22.32
N ALA A 157 11.69 9.43 -22.31
CA ALA A 157 12.68 10.06 -23.18
C ALA A 157 12.48 9.71 -24.66
N GLU A 158 12.05 8.50 -24.99
CA GLU A 158 11.67 8.10 -26.37
C GLU A 158 10.46 8.89 -26.88
N LEU A 159 9.51 9.20 -25.99
CA LEU A 159 8.30 9.97 -26.32
C LEU A 159 8.52 11.48 -26.27
N THR A 160 9.62 11.94 -25.68
CA THR A 160 9.93 13.36 -25.51
C THR A 160 11.01 13.81 -26.51
N PRO A 161 10.75 14.82 -27.36
CA PRO A 161 11.77 15.34 -28.29
C PRO A 161 13.11 15.66 -27.61
N ALA A 162 14.22 15.61 -28.34
CA ALA A 162 15.56 15.79 -27.77
C ALA A 162 15.75 17.13 -27.00
N GLY A 163 15.02 18.19 -27.39
CA GLY A 163 14.99 19.49 -26.68
C GLY A 163 13.88 19.65 -25.64
N GLY A 164 13.13 18.58 -25.34
CA GLY A 164 12.04 18.58 -24.38
C GLY A 164 12.49 18.30 -22.95
N THR A 165 11.73 18.81 -21.99
CA THR A 165 12.02 18.68 -20.56
C THR A 165 11.42 17.41 -19.99
N ILE A 166 12.21 16.62 -19.26
CA ILE A 166 11.68 15.56 -18.40
C ILE A 166 11.66 16.08 -16.97
N ALA A 167 10.47 16.20 -16.38
CA ALA A 167 10.29 16.58 -15.00
C ALA A 167 9.99 15.34 -14.16
N MET A 168 10.45 15.32 -12.91
CA MET A 168 10.13 14.27 -11.94
C MET A 168 9.42 14.90 -10.75
N LEU A 169 8.21 14.44 -10.45
CA LEU A 169 7.52 14.82 -9.22
C LEU A 169 7.92 13.84 -8.11
N ILE A 170 8.51 14.36 -7.04
CA ILE A 170 8.98 13.58 -5.89
C ILE A 170 8.48 14.16 -4.57
N ASN A 171 8.08 13.27 -3.66
CA ASN A 171 7.65 13.66 -2.34
C ASN A 171 8.83 13.58 -1.36
N PRO A 172 9.37 14.71 -0.87
CA PRO A 172 10.53 14.71 0.02
C PRO A 172 10.25 14.10 1.40
N THR A 173 8.99 13.83 1.77
CA THR A 173 8.65 13.15 3.04
C THR A 173 8.61 11.63 2.91
N ASN A 174 8.87 11.09 1.72
CA ASN A 174 9.05 9.66 1.53
C ASN A 174 10.47 9.26 1.95
N PRO A 175 10.65 8.27 2.84
CA PRO A 175 11.97 7.78 3.24
C PRO A 175 12.85 7.29 2.08
N ASN A 176 12.25 6.95 0.94
CA ASN A 176 12.96 6.49 -0.25
C ASN A 176 13.26 7.63 -1.25
N ALA A 177 12.84 8.87 -0.97
CA ALA A 177 12.92 9.97 -1.93
C ALA A 177 14.33 10.17 -2.49
N ASP A 178 15.35 10.21 -1.63
CA ASP A 178 16.72 10.46 -2.05
C ASP A 178 17.24 9.36 -3.00
N VAL A 179 17.01 8.08 -2.65
CA VAL A 179 17.40 6.94 -3.49
C VAL A 179 16.69 6.99 -4.85
N ILE A 180 15.36 7.22 -4.85
CA ILE A 180 14.58 7.31 -6.09
C ILE A 180 15.09 8.48 -6.97
N SER A 181 15.34 9.65 -6.38
CA SER A 181 15.86 10.80 -7.15
C SER A 181 17.26 10.54 -7.70
N SER A 182 18.15 9.94 -6.91
CA SER A 182 19.52 9.62 -7.34
C SER A 182 19.52 8.62 -8.49
N ASP A 183 18.69 7.57 -8.42
CA ASP A 183 18.56 6.59 -9.49
C ASP A 183 17.99 7.20 -10.77
N ALA A 184 16.98 8.08 -10.64
CA ALA A 184 16.39 8.79 -11.77
C ALA A 184 17.38 9.77 -12.42
N GLU A 185 18.16 10.51 -11.63
CA GLU A 185 19.19 11.42 -12.11
C GLU A 185 20.32 10.66 -12.83
N ALA A 186 20.74 9.53 -12.29
CA ALA A 186 21.74 8.66 -12.93
C ALA A 186 21.25 8.12 -14.28
N ALA A 187 19.98 7.68 -14.35
CA ALA A 187 19.36 7.24 -15.60
C ALA A 187 19.18 8.39 -16.60
N ALA A 188 18.83 9.59 -16.15
CA ALA A 188 18.72 10.75 -17.04
C ALA A 188 20.08 11.08 -17.67
N LYS A 189 21.14 11.05 -16.85
CA LYS A 189 22.51 11.29 -17.28
C LYS A 189 22.98 10.27 -18.31
N SER A 190 22.69 8.97 -18.13
CA SER A 190 23.07 7.94 -19.10
C SER A 190 22.34 8.10 -20.45
N LEU A 191 21.14 8.67 -20.43
CA LEU A 191 20.35 8.99 -21.62
C LEU A 191 20.70 10.35 -22.26
N GLY A 192 21.65 11.09 -21.69
CA GLY A 192 21.98 12.45 -22.15
C GLY A 192 20.82 13.44 -21.96
N ARG A 193 19.91 13.18 -21.01
CA ARG A 193 18.76 14.03 -20.68
C ARG A 193 19.01 14.78 -19.38
N GLN A 194 18.46 15.98 -19.27
CA GLN A 194 18.35 16.67 -17.98
C GLN A 194 17.05 16.27 -17.29
N LEU A 195 17.12 15.98 -15.99
CA LEU A 195 15.96 15.73 -15.15
C LEU A 195 15.66 16.96 -14.30
N TYR A 196 14.42 17.44 -14.34
CA TYR A 196 13.97 18.55 -13.50
C TYR A 196 13.18 18.02 -12.30
N VAL A 197 13.80 18.00 -11.12
CA VAL A 197 13.19 17.42 -9.91
C VAL A 197 12.30 18.45 -9.20
N LEU A 198 11.01 18.16 -9.15
CA LEU A 198 9.95 18.92 -8.49
C LEU A 198 9.61 18.28 -7.15
N ARG A 199 9.65 19.04 -6.06
CA ARG A 199 9.40 18.52 -4.71
C ARG A 199 8.02 18.90 -4.20
N ALA A 200 7.12 17.92 -4.04
CA ALA A 200 5.75 18.18 -3.60
C ALA A 200 5.25 17.17 -2.55
N SER A 201 5.00 17.65 -1.34
CA SER A 201 4.52 16.87 -0.19
C SER A 201 3.12 17.27 0.29
N THR A 202 2.42 18.14 -0.46
CA THR A 202 1.07 18.65 -0.13
C THR A 202 0.34 18.95 -1.44
N ASP A 203 -0.99 18.98 -1.42
CA ASP A 203 -1.84 19.28 -2.59
C ASP A 203 -1.48 20.64 -3.20
N GLN A 204 -1.23 21.64 -2.36
CA GLN A 204 -0.81 22.98 -2.81
C GLN A 204 0.56 22.95 -3.50
N LYS A 205 1.52 22.21 -2.94
CA LYS A 205 2.85 22.05 -3.56
C LYS A 205 2.79 21.26 -4.86
N ILE A 206 1.84 20.32 -5.01
CA ILE A 206 1.61 19.66 -6.31
C ILE A 206 1.17 20.72 -7.32
N ALA A 207 0.20 21.57 -7.00
CA ALA A 207 -0.24 22.63 -7.93
C ALA A 207 0.91 23.57 -8.29
N THR A 208 1.68 24.05 -7.30
CA THR A 208 2.83 24.93 -7.54
C THR A 208 3.93 24.25 -8.38
N ALA A 209 4.14 22.94 -8.23
CA ALA A 209 5.10 22.21 -9.03
C ALA A 209 4.76 22.22 -10.54
N PHE A 210 3.47 22.24 -10.90
CA PHE A 210 3.04 22.40 -12.29
C PHE A 210 3.28 23.83 -12.81
N ASP A 211 3.19 24.84 -11.95
CA ASP A 211 3.51 26.23 -12.31
C ASP A 211 5.00 26.40 -12.66
N GLU A 212 5.89 25.73 -11.92
CA GLU A 212 7.35 25.78 -12.16
C GLU A 212 7.80 25.25 -13.53
N ILE A 213 6.99 24.38 -14.14
CA ILE A 213 7.29 23.77 -15.45
C ILE A 213 6.44 24.34 -16.58
N ARG A 214 5.54 25.28 -16.30
CA ARG A 214 4.57 25.81 -17.27
C ARG A 214 5.21 26.45 -18.50
N ASP A 215 6.30 27.18 -18.31
CA ASP A 215 6.99 27.89 -19.40
C ASP A 215 8.04 27.03 -20.13
N ARG A 216 8.18 25.75 -19.73
CA ARG A 216 9.13 24.83 -20.33
C ARG A 216 8.53 24.16 -21.55
N LYS A 217 9.38 23.85 -22.53
CA LYS A 217 8.94 23.24 -23.80
C LYS A 217 8.89 21.72 -23.71
N TYR A 218 7.86 21.13 -24.32
CA TYR A 218 7.67 19.68 -24.48
C TYR A 218 7.92 18.93 -23.17
N VAL A 219 7.22 19.35 -22.10
CA VAL A 219 7.38 18.75 -20.78
C VAL A 219 6.73 17.38 -20.75
N ALA A 220 7.43 16.42 -20.19
CA ALA A 220 6.89 15.12 -19.83
C ALA A 220 7.15 14.85 -18.34
N LEU A 221 6.19 14.26 -17.64
CA LEU A 221 6.22 14.09 -16.20
C LEU A 221 6.43 12.62 -15.80
N LEU A 222 7.45 12.38 -14.99
CA LEU A 222 7.67 11.14 -14.27
C LEU A 222 7.16 11.32 -12.83
N VAL A 223 6.12 10.59 -12.44
CA VAL A 223 5.63 10.62 -11.06
C VAL A 223 6.33 9.53 -10.26
N SER A 224 7.02 9.90 -9.17
CA SER A 224 7.75 8.95 -8.34
C SER A 224 6.80 7.94 -7.67
N PRO A 225 7.23 6.69 -7.45
CA PRO A 225 6.44 5.71 -6.71
C PRO A 225 6.20 6.17 -5.26
N ASP A 226 4.94 6.47 -4.93
CA ASP A 226 4.56 6.97 -3.62
C ASP A 226 3.04 6.79 -3.36
N ALA A 227 2.69 6.23 -2.20
CA ALA A 227 1.31 6.15 -1.72
C ALA A 227 0.61 7.54 -1.68
N PHE A 228 1.35 8.59 -1.33
CA PHE A 228 0.92 10.00 -1.35
C PHE A 228 0.37 10.41 -2.71
N TYR A 229 1.06 10.06 -3.79
CA TYR A 229 0.64 10.37 -5.16
C TYR A 229 -0.46 9.43 -5.67
N ILE A 230 -0.47 8.17 -5.24
CA ILE A 230 -1.56 7.22 -5.54
C ILE A 230 -2.90 7.72 -4.96
N ALA A 231 -2.90 8.24 -3.74
CA ALA A 231 -4.10 8.82 -3.12
C ALA A 231 -4.62 10.08 -3.86
N ARG A 232 -3.73 10.74 -4.62
CA ARG A 232 -3.96 11.99 -5.36
C ARG A 232 -3.99 11.80 -6.88
N ARG A 233 -4.17 10.56 -7.33
CA ARG A 233 -4.16 10.18 -8.74
C ARG A 233 -5.13 10.99 -9.62
N GLU A 234 -6.32 11.32 -9.11
CA GLU A 234 -7.31 12.16 -9.79
C GLU A 234 -6.82 13.61 -9.94
N GLN A 235 -6.24 14.18 -8.88
CA GLN A 235 -5.66 15.53 -8.93
C GLN A 235 -4.50 15.59 -9.93
N LEU A 236 -3.62 14.60 -9.92
CA LEU A 236 -2.47 14.51 -10.83
C LEU A 236 -2.92 14.35 -12.28
N ALA A 237 -3.89 13.46 -12.55
CA ALA A 237 -4.45 13.28 -13.88
C ALA A 237 -5.09 14.57 -14.41
N ALA A 238 -5.91 15.24 -13.58
CA ALA A 238 -6.54 16.51 -13.95
C ALA A 238 -5.51 17.61 -14.25
N LEU A 239 -4.45 17.73 -13.44
CA LEU A 239 -3.38 18.69 -13.68
C LEU A 239 -2.59 18.37 -14.97
N CYS A 240 -2.30 17.10 -15.23
CA CYS A 240 -1.64 16.68 -16.46
C CYS A 240 -2.50 17.00 -17.69
N GLU A 241 -3.80 16.69 -17.64
CA GLU A 241 -4.75 16.97 -18.72
C GLU A 241 -4.88 18.48 -18.98
N GLN A 242 -5.11 19.28 -17.94
CA GLN A 242 -5.25 20.74 -18.04
C GLN A 242 -4.02 21.41 -18.65
N ASN A 243 -2.82 20.93 -18.30
CA ASN A 243 -1.56 21.47 -18.80
C ASN A 243 -1.05 20.77 -20.07
N ARG A 244 -1.76 19.75 -20.57
CA ARG A 244 -1.35 18.90 -21.71
C ARG A 244 0.05 18.29 -21.54
N ILE A 245 0.36 17.84 -20.32
CA ILE A 245 1.64 17.22 -19.99
C ILE A 245 1.47 15.70 -19.99
N PRO A 246 2.10 14.95 -20.91
CA PRO A 246 2.14 13.49 -20.82
C PRO A 246 2.83 13.06 -19.54
N ALA A 247 2.24 12.11 -18.82
CA ALA A 247 2.77 11.61 -17.56
C ALA A 247 2.85 10.08 -17.56
N ILE A 248 3.93 9.55 -16.97
CA ILE A 248 4.13 8.12 -16.74
C ILE A 248 4.09 7.82 -15.24
N TYR A 249 3.39 6.75 -14.88
CA TYR A 249 3.10 6.38 -13.49
C TYR A 249 3.60 4.97 -13.16
N GLU A 250 3.55 4.64 -11.87
CA GLU A 250 3.98 3.32 -11.41
C GLU A 250 2.94 2.22 -11.71
N TRP A 251 1.65 2.54 -11.58
CA TRP A 251 0.56 1.59 -11.55
C TRP A 251 -0.40 1.76 -12.72
N SER A 252 -0.93 0.64 -13.24
CA SER A 252 -1.97 0.66 -14.28
C SER A 252 -3.28 1.32 -13.83
N LEU A 253 -3.49 1.50 -12.53
CA LEU A 253 -4.60 2.28 -11.98
C LEU A 253 -4.64 3.72 -12.53
N PHE A 254 -3.49 4.28 -12.93
CA PHE A 254 -3.38 5.59 -13.57
C PHE A 254 -3.70 5.57 -15.07
N VAL A 255 -3.55 4.41 -15.73
CA VAL A 255 -3.85 4.27 -17.18
C VAL A 255 -5.33 4.48 -17.47
N LYS A 256 -6.21 4.12 -16.52
CA LYS A 256 -7.65 4.43 -16.60
C LYS A 256 -7.96 5.94 -16.57
N MET A 257 -6.99 6.79 -16.21
CA MET A 257 -7.14 8.25 -16.10
C MET A 257 -6.15 9.00 -17.01
N ALA A 258 -5.91 8.47 -18.21
CA ALA A 258 -5.07 9.07 -19.25
C ALA A 258 -3.55 9.11 -18.98
N GLY A 259 -3.05 8.34 -18.01
CA GLY A 259 -1.61 8.10 -17.82
C GLY A 259 -1.06 6.96 -18.67
N LEU A 260 0.27 6.91 -18.81
CA LEU A 260 1.04 5.75 -19.28
C LEU A 260 1.59 4.92 -18.12
#